data_AF-R3TY78-F1
#
_entry.id   AF-R3TY78-F1
#
_cell.length_a   1.000
_cell.length_b   1.000
_cell.length_c   1.000
_cell.angle_alpha   90.00
_cell.angle_beta   90.00
_cell.angle_gamma   90.00
#
_symmetry.space_group_name_H-M   'P 1'
#
loop_
_entity.id
_entity.type
_entity.pdbx_description
1 polymer ?
#
loop_
_entity_poly.entity_id
_entity_poly.type
_entity_poly.pdbx_seq_one_letter_code
_entity_poly.pdbx_strand_id
1 'polypeptide(L)' 'MFAVKVFHGYIAKDGKRTRNKNPQILLTFSCKEHAQKFANQIGGRVKQIG' A
#
# COMPACT_ATOMS: atom_id res chain seq x y z
N MET A 1 5.18 -5.53 -7.88
CA MET A 1 4.02 -4.65 -7.57
C MET A 1 4.31 -3.90 -6.27
N PHE A 2 3.70 -2.74 -6.02
CA PHE A 2 3.97 -1.95 -4.80
C PHE A 2 2.69 -1.75 -4.00
N ALA A 3 2.76 -1.78 -2.67
CA ALA A 3 1.66 -1.42 -1.77
C ALA A 3 2.14 -0.42 -0.73
N VAL A 4 1.21 0.27 -0.08
CA VAL A 4 1.53 1.23 0.98
C VAL A 4 1.25 0.62 2.35
N LYS A 5 2.26 0.66 3.22
CA LYS A 5 2.22 0.18 4.60
C LYS A 5 2.05 1.37 5.55
N VAL A 6 1.03 1.31 6.41
CA VAL A 6 0.68 2.34 7.41
C VAL A 6 0.41 1.65 8.76
N PHE A 7 0.99 2.13 9.86
CA PHE A 7 0.79 1.61 11.24
C PHE A 7 0.60 0.08 11.33
N HIS A 8 1.68 -0.66 11.08
CA HIS A 8 1.74 -2.13 11.11
C HIS A 8 0.78 -2.88 10.16
N GLY A 9 0.05 -2.21 9.28
CA GLY A 9 -0.80 -2.79 8.25
C GLY A 9 -0.54 -2.18 6.86
N TYR A 10 -1.33 -2.59 5.88
CA TYR A 10 -1.33 -2.09 4.51
C TYR A 10 -2.67 -1.43 4.19
N ILE A 11 -2.72 -0.64 3.12
CA ILE A 11 -3.97 -0.08 2.60
C ILE A 11 -4.63 -1.08 1.66
N ALA A 12 -5.89 -1.41 1.93
CA ALA A 12 -6.74 -2.23 1.06
C ALA A 12 -7.39 -1.37 -0.04
N LYS A 13 -7.97 -2.03 -1.06
CA LYS A 13 -8.64 -1.36 -2.19
C LYS A 13 -9.82 -0.49 -1.76
N ASP A 14 -10.42 -0.79 -0.62
CA ASP A 14 -11.49 0.00 0.00
C ASP A 14 -10.97 1.23 0.78
N GLY A 15 -9.66 1.49 0.73
CA GLY A 15 -9.00 2.59 1.44
C GLY A 15 -8.78 2.34 2.93
N LYS A 16 -9.20 1.19 3.48
CA LYS A 16 -9.04 0.87 4.90
C LYS A 16 -7.69 0.21 5.17
N ARG A 17 -7.23 0.34 6.42
CA ARG A 17 -6.03 -0.36 6.90
C ARG A 17 -6.35 -1.82 7.19
N THR A 18 -5.57 -2.74 6.63
CA THR A 18 -5.67 -4.19 6.85
C THR A 18 -4.32 -4.78 7.24
N ARG A 19 -4.32 -5.89 7.99
CA ARG A 19 -3.10 -6.71 8.22
C ARG A 19 -2.96 -7.84 7.20
N ASN A 20 -4.01 -8.12 6.43
CA ASN A 20 -3.99 -9.15 5.42
C ASN A 20 -3.09 -8.71 4.25
N LYS A 21 -2.11 -9.56 3.91
CA LYS A 21 -1.08 -9.26 2.92
C LYS A 21 -1.43 -9.75 1.52
N ASN A 22 -2.61 -10.35 1.31
CA ASN A 22 -3.02 -10.87 0.01
C ASN A 22 -3.04 -9.72 -1.03
N PRO A 23 -2.20 -9.79 -2.08
CA PRO A 23 -2.10 -8.72 -3.07
C PRO A 23 -3.44 -8.40 -3.77
N GLN A 24 -4.37 -9.36 -3.84
CA GLN A 24 -5.67 -9.16 -4.49
C GLN A 24 -6.61 -8.21 -3.74
N ILE A 25 -6.43 -8.05 -2.42
CA ILE A 25 -7.24 -7.13 -1.60
C ILE A 25 -6.52 -5.81 -1.31
N LEU A 26 -5.20 -5.76 -1.53
CA LEU A 26 -4.40 -4.58 -1.27
C LEU A 26 -4.57 -3.54 -2.37
N LEU A 27 -4.49 -2.26 -1.99
CA LEU A 27 -4.29 -1.20 -2.95
C LEU A 27 -2.86 -1.27 -3.45
N THR A 28 -2.73 -1.67 -4.71
CA THR A 28 -1.45 -1.95 -5.35
C THR A 28 -1.19 -1.03 -6.52
N PHE A 29 0.08 -0.68 -6.70
CA PHE A 29 0.57 0.21 -7.74
C PHE A 29 1.56 -0.56 -8.62
N SER A 30 1.47 -0.35 -9.94
CA SER A 30 2.45 -0.86 -10.90
C SER A 30 3.75 -0.05 -10.85
N CYS A 31 3.65 1.27 -10.69
CA CYS A 31 4.79 2.18 -10.58
C CYS A 31 5.11 2.54 -9.11
N LYS A 32 6.40 2.51 -8.75
CA LYS A 32 6.90 2.86 -7.41
C LYS A 32 6.64 4.33 -7.06
N GLU A 33 6.75 5.22 -8.04
CA GLU A 33 6.59 6.68 -7.85
C GLU A 33 5.17 7.04 -7.43
N HIS A 34 4.17 6.43 -8.06
CA HIS A 34 2.77 6.60 -7.68
C HIS A 34 2.49 6.08 -6.26
N ALA A 35 3.04 4.91 -5.91
CA ALA A 35 2.95 4.38 -4.56
C ALA A 35 3.58 5.33 -3.53
N GLN A 36 4.73 5.94 -3.87
CA GLN A 36 5.44 6.85 -2.98
C GLN A 36 4.69 8.16 -2.80
N LYS A 37 4.13 8.73 -3.87
CA LYS A 37 3.28 9.92 -3.80
C LYS A 37 2.09 9.69 -2.88
N PHE A 38 1.40 8.55 -3.03
CA PHE A 38 0.28 8.18 -2.16
C PHE A 38 0.74 7.94 -0.71
N ALA A 39 1.86 7.24 -0.50
CA ALA A 39 2.42 7.01 0.83
C ALA A 39 2.74 8.32 1.56
N ASN A 40 3.33 9.31 0.87
CA ASN A 40 3.65 10.61 1.46
C ASN A 40 2.39 11.38 1.89
N GLN A 41 1.28 11.25 1.16
CA GLN A 41 0.02 11.90 1.50
C GLN A 41 -0.62 11.34 2.78
N ILE A 42 -0.47 10.04 3.04
CA ILE A 42 -1.14 9.36 4.15
C ILE A 42 -0.20 8.99 5.33
N GLY A 43 1.07 9.42 5.29
CA GLY A 43 2.06 9.09 6.31
C GLY A 43 2.51 7.61 6.30
N GLY A 44 2.50 6.97 5.13
CA GLY A 44 2.88 5.58 4.93
C GLY A 44 4.29 5.36 4.42
N ARG A 45 4.62 4.10 4.14
CA ARG A 45 5.84 3.70 3.43
C ARG A 45 5.54 2.72 2.32
N VAL A 46 6.22 2.86 1.19
CA VAL A 46 6.09 1.92 0.07
C VAL A 46 6.76 0.59 0.42
N LYS A 47 6.09 -0.50 0.04
CA LYS A 47 6.64 -1.85 0.09
C LYS A 47 6.41 -2.55 -1.23
N GLN A 48 7.46 -3.17 -1.75
CA GLN A 48 7.33 -4.08 -2.87
C GLN A 48 6.60 -5.34 -2.37
N ILE A 49 5.56 -5.73 -3.10
CA ILE A 49 4.79 -6.95 -2.91
C ILE A 49 5.09 -7.84 -4.11
N GLY A 50 5.56 -9.05 -3.80
CA GLY A 50 5.85 -10.16 -4.70
C GLY A 50 5.24 -11.41 -4.11
#